data_AF-A0A8S3XUK1-F1
#
_entry.id   AF-A0A8S3XUK1-F1
#
_cell.length_a   1.000
_cell.length_b   1.000
_cell.length_c   1.000
_cell.angle_alpha   90.00
_cell.angle_beta   90.00
_cell.angle_gamma   90.00
#
_symmetry.space_group_name_H-M   'P 1'
#
loop_
_entity.id
_entity.type
_entity.pdbx_description
1 polymer ?
#
loop_
_entity_poly.entity_id
_entity_poly.type
_entity_poly.pdbx_seq_one_letter_code
_entity_poly.pdbx_strand_id
1 'polypeptide(L)'
;MSAGSSRTRQAASAASGVRRMRWTKNMNANALRANYRAKGGEIAGIAYRARMHSFFAELEPSIPVMEQNLADRVRYIMCSKIFDDAELERLRREAIPSSNELAMAGEAAPQPTD
;
A
#
# COMPACT_ATOMS: atom_id res chain seq x y z
N MET A 1 -62.98 11.65 -22.19
CA MET A 1 -61.90 12.65 -22.41
C MET A 1 -61.15 12.80 -21.09
N SER A 2 -59.82 12.58 -21.13
CA SER A 2 -58.71 13.09 -20.27
C SER A 2 -58.90 13.28 -18.74
N ALA A 3 -57.93 13.02 -17.86
CA ALA A 3 -56.49 12.89 -18.01
C ALA A 3 -55.91 12.01 -16.89
N GLY A 4 -54.88 11.23 -17.22
CA GLY A 4 -54.03 10.57 -16.25
C GLY A 4 -53.15 11.55 -15.48
N SER A 5 -52.78 11.18 -14.25
CA SER A 5 -51.66 11.79 -13.54
C SER A 5 -50.86 10.68 -12.87
N SER A 6 -50.06 9.99 -13.67
CA SER A 6 -48.98 9.14 -13.20
C SER A 6 -47.88 10.04 -12.68
N ARG A 7 -47.80 10.18 -11.35
CA ARG A 7 -46.75 10.92 -10.66
C ARG A 7 -45.45 10.12 -10.76
N THR A 8 -44.68 10.31 -11.83
CA THR A 8 -43.33 9.77 -11.97
C THR A 8 -42.46 10.35 -10.86
N ARG A 9 -42.23 9.58 -9.77
CA ARG A 9 -41.13 9.87 -8.85
C ARG A 9 -39.84 9.52 -9.56
N GLN A 10 -39.27 10.52 -10.23
CA GLN A 10 -37.91 10.46 -10.73
C GLN A 10 -36.97 10.50 -9.52
N ALA A 11 -36.59 9.32 -9.03
CA ALA A 11 -35.49 9.21 -8.09
C ALA A 11 -34.20 9.50 -8.86
N ALA A 12 -33.68 10.72 -8.72
CA ALA A 12 -32.33 11.04 -9.15
C ALA A 12 -31.37 10.24 -8.27
N SER A 13 -30.87 9.12 -8.79
CA SER A 13 -29.75 8.39 -8.20
C SER A 13 -28.51 9.26 -8.28
N ALA A 14 -28.26 10.08 -7.25
CA ALA A 14 -26.97 10.72 -7.01
C ALA A 14 -25.95 9.65 -6.57
N ALA A 15 -25.63 8.73 -7.48
CA ALA A 15 -24.43 7.92 -7.38
C ALA A 15 -23.27 8.79 -7.88
N SER A 16 -22.80 9.71 -7.04
CA SER A 16 -21.44 10.27 -7.16
C SER A 16 -20.47 9.10 -6.93
N GLY A 17 -20.33 8.27 -7.96
CA GLY A 17 -19.56 7.04 -7.93
C GLY A 17 -18.10 7.40 -7.80
N VAL A 18 -17.60 7.41 -6.57
CA VAL A 18 -16.15 7.35 -6.32
C VAL A 18 -15.68 6.06 -6.97
N ARG A 19 -15.07 6.19 -8.16
CA ARG A 19 -14.54 5.06 -8.90
C ARG A 19 -13.50 4.40 -8.01
N ARG A 20 -13.83 3.22 -7.45
CA ARG A 20 -12.91 2.46 -6.63
C ARG A 20 -11.63 2.27 -7.43
N MET A 21 -10.50 2.65 -6.83
CA MET A 21 -9.20 2.50 -7.47
C MET A 21 -8.99 1.04 -7.85
N ARG A 22 -8.61 0.81 -9.11
CA ARG A 22 -8.28 -0.53 -9.59
C ARG A 22 -6.83 -0.83 -9.21
N TRP A 23 -6.65 -1.74 -8.27
CA TRP A 23 -5.33 -2.22 -7.87
C TRP A 23 -4.72 -3.09 -8.96
N THR A 24 -3.57 -2.67 -9.48
CA THR A 24 -2.79 -3.46 -10.45
C THR A 24 -1.94 -4.51 -9.74
N LYS A 25 -1.41 -5.49 -10.50
CA LYS A 25 -0.47 -6.48 -9.95
C LYS A 25 0.80 -5.81 -9.40
N ASN A 26 1.30 -4.75 -10.07
CA ASN A 26 2.46 -3.99 -9.60
C ASN A 26 2.19 -3.25 -8.27
N MET A 27 1.03 -2.60 -8.13
CA MET A 27 0.66 -1.96 -6.87
C MET A 27 0.54 -2.96 -5.73
N ASN A 28 0.01 -4.16 -6.00
CA ASN A 28 -0.06 -5.22 -5.01
C ASN A 28 1.33 -5.71 -4.60
N ALA A 29 2.27 -5.82 -5.55
CA ALA A 29 3.65 -6.16 -5.28
C ALA A 29 4.33 -5.08 -4.42
N ASN A 30 4.15 -3.80 -4.74
CA ASN A 30 4.66 -2.68 -3.94
C ASN A 30 4.04 -2.62 -2.52
N ALA A 31 2.76 -2.93 -2.39
CA ALA A 31 2.11 -3.07 -1.08
C ALA A 31 2.72 -4.20 -0.24
N LEU A 32 3.05 -5.34 -0.86
CA LEU A 32 3.74 -6.43 -0.20
C LEU A 32 5.19 -6.06 0.17
N ARG A 33 5.93 -5.40 -0.72
CA ARG A 33 7.29 -4.92 -0.43
C ARG A 33 7.30 -3.97 0.78
N ALA A 34 6.38 -3.01 0.79
CA ALA A 34 6.21 -2.08 1.91
C ALA A 34 5.87 -2.81 3.23
N ASN A 35 5.00 -3.83 3.17
CA ASN A 35 4.66 -4.66 4.33
C ASN A 35 5.88 -5.46 4.85
N TYR A 36 6.67 -6.08 3.97
CA TYR A 36 7.86 -6.82 4.39
C TYR A 36 8.93 -5.90 4.99
N ARG A 37 9.15 -4.73 4.38
CA ARG A 37 10.07 -3.70 4.90
C ARG A 37 9.62 -3.17 6.26
N ALA A 38 8.31 -2.96 6.45
CA ALA A 38 7.75 -2.53 7.74
C ALA A 38 7.84 -3.59 8.85
N LYS A 39 7.75 -4.89 8.49
CA LYS A 39 7.86 -6.02 9.42
C LYS A 39 9.31 -6.38 9.79
N GLY A 40 10.30 -5.91 9.03
CA GLY A 40 11.71 -6.16 9.29
C GLY A 40 12.31 -5.43 10.49
N GLY A 41 11.55 -4.56 11.19
CA GLY A 41 12.02 -3.86 12.39
C GLY A 41 11.45 -4.45 13.68
N GLU A 42 12.25 -4.43 14.75
CA GLU A 42 12.01 -5.06 16.07
C GLU A 42 10.67 -4.69 16.75
N ILE A 43 10.06 -3.57 16.36
CA ILE A 43 8.83 -3.03 16.98
C ILE A 43 7.59 -3.41 16.16
N ALA A 44 7.33 -4.71 15.96
CA ALA A 44 6.26 -5.21 15.09
C ALA A 44 4.82 -4.94 15.57
N GLY A 45 4.61 -4.34 16.75
CA GLY A 45 3.30 -4.27 17.38
C GLY A 45 2.45 -3.02 17.10
N ILE A 46 3.05 -1.81 17.17
CA ILE A 46 2.24 -0.59 17.42
C ILE A 46 2.28 0.42 16.25
N ALA A 47 3.35 0.48 15.46
CA ALA A 47 3.50 1.48 14.38
C ALA A 47 3.74 0.86 12.98
N TYR A 48 3.45 -0.43 12.78
CA TYR A 48 3.78 -1.08 11.51
C TYR A 48 2.94 -0.55 10.33
N ARG A 49 1.69 -0.12 10.55
CA ARG A 49 0.81 0.42 9.50
C ARG A 49 1.31 1.76 8.96
N ALA A 50 1.70 2.67 9.85
CA ALA A 50 2.30 3.95 9.49
C ALA A 50 3.64 3.77 8.74
N ARG A 51 4.51 2.85 9.19
CA ARG A 51 5.75 2.52 8.50
C ARG A 51 5.51 1.91 7.12
N MET A 52 4.58 0.97 7.03
CA MET A 52 4.17 0.36 5.76
C MET A 52 3.61 1.40 4.80
N HIS A 53 2.80 2.33 5.29
CA HIS A 53 2.29 3.43 4.48
C HIS A 53 3.39 4.36 3.99
N SER A 54 4.34 4.73 4.84
CA SER A 54 5.50 5.55 4.47
C SER A 54 6.31 4.90 3.35
N PHE A 55 6.65 3.61 3.48
CA PHE A 55 7.36 2.87 2.42
C PHE A 55 6.54 2.71 1.15
N PHE A 56 5.21 2.59 1.25
CA PHE A 56 4.36 2.53 0.08
C PHE A 56 4.28 3.88 -0.64
N ALA A 57 4.23 4.99 0.10
CA ALA A 57 4.25 6.34 -0.47
C ALA A 57 5.59 6.65 -1.17
N GLU A 58 6.70 6.07 -0.71
CA GLU A 58 7.99 6.12 -1.43
C GLU A 58 7.93 5.40 -2.78
N LEU A 59 7.30 4.21 -2.82
CA LEU A 59 7.22 3.38 -4.03
C LEU A 59 6.16 3.86 -5.03
N GLU A 60 5.05 4.42 -4.54
CA GLU A 60 3.87 4.82 -5.31
C GLU A 60 3.37 6.21 -4.84
N PRO A 61 4.15 7.29 -5.02
CA PRO A 61 3.82 8.62 -4.50
C PRO A 61 2.56 9.24 -5.13
N SER A 62 2.17 8.76 -6.32
CA SER A 62 0.98 9.22 -7.04
C SER A 62 -0.32 8.59 -6.55
N ILE A 63 -0.25 7.63 -5.62
CA ILE A 63 -1.40 6.83 -5.19
C ILE A 63 -1.87 7.29 -3.80
N PRO A 64 -3.00 8.03 -3.71
CA PRO A 64 -3.53 8.47 -2.43
C PRO A 64 -4.27 7.32 -1.74
N VAL A 65 -3.55 6.56 -0.91
CA VAL A 65 -4.13 5.53 -0.04
C VAL A 65 -3.92 5.89 1.43
N MET A 66 -4.89 5.56 2.26
CA MET A 66 -4.74 5.62 3.72
C MET A 66 -4.06 4.36 4.23
N GLU A 67 -3.43 4.44 5.41
CA GLU A 67 -2.78 3.29 6.07
C GLU A 67 -3.71 2.08 6.19
N GLN A 68 -4.98 2.33 6.55
CA GLN A 68 -5.99 1.30 6.70
C GLN A 68 -6.29 0.59 5.38
N ASN A 69 -6.49 1.35 4.29
CA ASN A 69 -6.75 0.79 2.96
C ASN A 69 -5.60 -0.09 2.48
N LEU A 70 -4.36 0.33 2.74
CA LEU A 70 -3.17 -0.43 2.40
C LEU A 70 -3.08 -1.73 3.19
N ALA A 71 -3.36 -1.70 4.48
CA ALA A 71 -3.34 -2.89 5.33
C ALA A 71 -4.43 -3.90 4.95
N ASP A 72 -5.66 -3.41 4.70
CA ASP A 72 -6.75 -4.24 4.22
C ASP A 72 -6.42 -4.85 2.85
N ARG A 73 -5.72 -4.10 2.00
CA ARG A 73 -5.25 -4.60 0.71
C ARG A 73 -4.21 -5.71 0.87
N VAL A 74 -3.23 -5.54 1.76
CA VAL A 74 -2.24 -6.58 2.06
C VAL A 74 -2.93 -7.85 2.57
N ARG A 75 -3.89 -7.71 3.49
CA ARG A 75 -4.69 -8.85 3.97
C ARG A 75 -5.43 -9.54 2.83
N TYR A 76 -6.08 -8.77 1.95
CA TYR A 76 -6.76 -9.30 0.78
C TYR A 76 -5.81 -10.06 -0.15
N ILE A 77 -4.62 -9.53 -0.43
CA ILE A 77 -3.60 -10.18 -1.28
C ILE A 77 -3.19 -11.53 -0.69
N MET A 78 -2.91 -11.57 0.62
CA MET A 78 -2.51 -12.80 1.33
C MET A 78 -3.62 -13.86 1.33
N CYS A 79 -4.88 -13.46 1.55
CA CYS A 79 -6.00 -14.39 1.56
C CYS A 79 -6.40 -14.87 0.15
N SER A 80 -6.19 -14.04 -0.88
CA SER A 80 -6.68 -14.32 -2.23
C SER A 80 -5.66 -15.05 -3.12
N LYS A 81 -4.48 -15.40 -2.60
CA LYS A 81 -3.40 -16.11 -3.33
C LYS A 81 -3.09 -15.48 -4.70
N ILE A 82 -3.06 -14.15 -4.76
CA ILE A 82 -2.78 -13.39 -6.01
C ILE A 82 -1.35 -13.64 -6.51
N PHE A 83 -0.45 -13.93 -5.57
CA PHE A 83 0.93 -14.31 -5.82
C PHE A 83 1.12 -15.74 -5.33
N ASP A 84 1.91 -16.52 -6.06
CA ASP A 84 2.37 -17.82 -5.58
C ASP A 84 3.49 -17.66 -4.53
N ASP A 85 3.82 -18.76 -3.85
CA ASP A 85 4.81 -18.72 -2.77
C ASP A 85 6.21 -18.29 -3.26
N ALA A 86 6.56 -18.59 -4.52
CA ALA A 86 7.83 -18.20 -5.12
C ALA A 86 7.88 -16.69 -5.41
N GLU A 87 6.78 -16.11 -5.88
CA GLU A 87 6.59 -14.67 -6.06
C GLU A 87 6.61 -13.94 -4.72
N LEU A 88 5.97 -14.48 -3.68
CA LEU A 88 6.00 -13.91 -2.33
C LEU A 88 7.42 -13.88 -1.76
N GLU A 89 8.17 -14.97 -1.90
CA GLU A 89 9.55 -15.05 -1.43
C GLU A 89 10.47 -14.11 -2.23
N ARG A 90 10.28 -13.98 -3.55
CA ARG A 90 11.00 -13.00 -4.36
C ARG A 90 10.72 -11.57 -3.88
N LEU A 91 9.44 -11.21 -3.71
CA LEU A 91 9.04 -9.88 -3.22
C LEU A 91 9.58 -9.59 -1.82
N ARG A 92 9.69 -10.61 -0.96
CA ARG A 92 10.29 -10.50 0.36
C ARG A 92 11.78 -10.18 0.29
N ARG A 93 12.53 -10.85 -0.59
CA ARG A 93 13.97 -10.60 -0.80
C ARG A 93 14.24 -9.21 -1.37
N GLU A 94 13.40 -8.75 -2.30
CA GLU A 94 13.50 -7.40 -2.85
C GLU A 94 13.19 -6.30 -1.83
N ALA A 95 12.35 -6.59 -0.83
CA ALA A 95 11.91 -5.63 0.17
C ALA A 95 12.88 -5.43 1.34
N ILE A 96 13.72 -6.43 1.60
CA ILE A 96 14.81 -6.34 2.56
C ILE A 96 16.00 -5.78 1.78
N PRO A 97 16.38 -4.50 1.92
CA PRO A 97 17.66 -4.08 1.38
C PRO A 97 18.70 -5.02 2.00
N SER A 98 19.47 -5.73 1.16
CA SER A 98 20.66 -6.43 1.64
C SER A 98 21.40 -5.43 2.54
N SER A 99 21.74 -5.81 3.77
CA SER A 99 22.37 -4.95 4.78
C SER A 99 23.61 -4.17 4.30
N ASN A 100 24.05 -4.36 3.06
CA ASN A 100 25.07 -3.62 2.36
C ASN A 100 24.76 -2.11 2.17
N GLU A 101 23.49 -1.67 2.18
CA GLU A 101 23.16 -0.22 2.11
C GLU A 101 23.17 0.48 3.47
N LEU A 102 22.92 -0.25 4.57
CA LEU A 102 22.96 0.32 5.93
C LEU A 102 24.39 0.58 6.43
N ALA A 103 25.40 -0.07 5.84
CA ALA A 103 26.80 0.16 6.16
C ALA A 103 27.36 1.47 5.56
N MET A 104 26.75 2.02 4.50
CA MET A 104 27.27 3.20 3.78
C MET A 104 26.71 4.54 4.30
N ALA A 105 25.77 4.53 5.25
CA ALA A 105 25.22 5.75 5.85
C ALA A 105 25.91 6.14 7.18
N GLY A 106 26.92 5.39 7.63
CA GLY A 106 27.56 5.55 8.94
C GLY A 106 28.95 6.19 8.96
N GLU A 107 29.59 6.44 7.81
CA GLU A 107 30.99 6.88 7.79
C GLU A 107 31.23 8.10 6.89
N ALA A 108 30.85 9.27 7.39
CA ALA A 108 31.41 10.55 6.97
C ALA A 108 31.21 11.61 8.08
N ALA A 109 31.78 11.35 9.26
CA ALA A 109 32.07 12.42 10.21
C ALA A 109 33.49 12.93 9.91
N PRO A 110 33.69 14.18 9.47
CA PRO A 110 35.04 14.74 9.39
C PRO A 110 35.59 14.88 10.81
N GLN A 111 36.64 14.11 11.11
CA GLN A 111 37.46 14.29 12.30
C GLN A 111 38.08 15.70 12.24
N PRO A 112 37.99 16.53 13.30
CA PRO A 112 38.77 17.75 13.36
C PRO A 112 40.23 17.37 13.57
N THR A 113 41.07 17.64 12.59
CA THR A 113 42.52 17.69 12.77
C THR A 113 42.86 18.93 13.58
N ASP A 114 43.45 18.72 14.76
CA ASP A 114 44.21 19.75 15.50
C ASP A 114 45.57 19.97 14.81
#